data_AF-A0A7W8XCA5-F1
#
_entry.id   AF-A0A7W8XCA5-F1
#
_cell.length_a   1.000
_cell.length_b   1.000
_cell.length_c   1.000
_cell.angle_alpha   90.00
_cell.angle_beta   90.00
_cell.angle_gamma   90.00
#
_symmetry.space_group_name_H-M   'P 1'
#
loop_
_entity.id
_entity.type
_entity.pdbx_description
1 polymer ?
#
loop_
_entity_poly.entity_id
_entity_poly.type
_entity_poly.pdbx_seq_one_letter_code
_entity_poly.pdbx_strand_id
1 'polypeptide(L)'
;MKLKIFLGAALLALAGCNAPVSQSVADSQRPPSNDVRQNFINIVFKRTYRHEAGEVVWARISSVVLLDPEKQIYAYCVRIVPKRGWGDWAYLGVSFTEGKVLGATVNDDRCHDKRLRYYPFPEMNGMKT
;
A
#
# COMPACT_ATOMS: atom_id res chain seq x y z
N MET A 1 15.23 -48.86 -39.33
CA MET A 1 14.75 -49.14 -37.94
C MET A 1 15.03 -47.88 -37.13
N LYS A 2 14.01 -47.13 -36.66
CA LYS A 2 13.40 -47.16 -35.29
C LYS A 2 14.49 -46.96 -34.21
N LEU A 3 14.49 -45.94 -33.34
CA LEU A 3 13.48 -45.49 -32.37
C LEU A 3 14.00 -44.16 -31.74
N LYS A 4 13.36 -42.98 -31.73
CA LYS A 4 12.13 -42.46 -31.09
C LYS A 4 12.21 -42.13 -29.56
N ILE A 5 12.03 -40.82 -29.27
CA ILE A 5 11.39 -40.14 -28.09
C ILE A 5 12.28 -40.03 -26.81
N PHE A 6 12.30 -39.03 -25.91
CA PHE A 6 11.39 -37.99 -25.36
C PHE A 6 12.21 -36.76 -24.91
N LEU A 7 11.77 -35.51 -25.15
CA LEU A 7 10.83 -34.69 -24.36
C LEU A 7 11.40 -34.26 -23.00
N GLY A 8 11.64 -32.96 -22.85
CA GLY A 8 12.02 -32.33 -21.58
C GLY A 8 11.57 -30.88 -21.57
N ALA A 9 10.31 -30.68 -21.20
CA ALA A 9 9.66 -29.39 -21.09
C ALA A 9 10.41 -28.47 -20.12
N ALA A 10 10.93 -27.34 -20.62
CA ALA A 10 11.22 -26.20 -19.78
C ALA A 10 9.88 -25.48 -19.48
N LEU A 11 9.11 -26.07 -18.57
CA LEU A 11 8.06 -25.37 -17.84
C LEU A 11 8.75 -24.28 -17.00
N LEU A 12 8.89 -23.08 -17.57
CA LEU A 12 9.17 -21.89 -16.78
C LEU A 12 7.94 -21.67 -15.91
N ALA A 13 8.08 -22.07 -14.64
CA ALA A 13 7.13 -21.82 -13.59
C ALA A 13 6.76 -20.33 -13.61
N LEU A 14 5.53 -20.03 -14.00
CA LEU A 14 4.81 -18.84 -13.57
C LEU A 14 4.52 -18.98 -12.07
N ALA A 15 5.57 -19.10 -11.25
CA ALA A 15 5.47 -18.74 -9.86
C ALA A 15 5.21 -17.23 -9.88
N GLY A 16 4.08 -16.81 -9.32
CA GLY A 16 3.69 -15.41 -9.25
C GLY A 16 4.83 -14.59 -8.67
N CYS A 17 5.57 -13.91 -9.54
CA CYS A 17 6.59 -12.97 -9.16
C CYS A 17 5.87 -11.78 -8.53
N ASN A 18 5.66 -11.84 -7.22
CA ASN A 18 5.62 -10.64 -6.39
C ASN A 18 7.00 -10.00 -6.54
N ALA A 19 7.20 -9.25 -7.63
CA ALA A 19 8.47 -8.61 -7.91
C ALA A 19 8.80 -7.73 -6.70
N PRO A 20 9.95 -7.94 -6.04
CA PRO A 20 10.34 -7.11 -4.92
C PRO A 20 10.36 -5.65 -5.39
N VAL A 21 9.85 -4.74 -4.56
CA VAL A 21 9.80 -3.31 -4.89
C VAL A 21 11.20 -2.87 -5.34
N SER A 22 11.29 -2.14 -6.46
CA SER A 22 12.58 -1.78 -7.05
C SER A 22 13.43 -0.97 -6.07
N GLN A 23 14.76 -1.08 -6.16
CA GLN A 23 15.66 -0.33 -5.28
C GLN A 23 15.44 1.19 -5.42
N SER A 24 15.14 1.66 -6.64
CA SER A 24 14.78 3.06 -6.88
C SER A 24 13.58 3.54 -6.07
N VAL A 25 12.58 2.70 -5.82
CA VAL A 25 11.43 3.03 -4.98
C VAL A 25 11.85 3.11 -3.50
N ALA A 26 12.69 2.19 -3.03
CA ALA A 26 13.20 2.19 -1.66
C ALA A 26 14.05 3.43 -1.37
N ASP A 27 14.87 3.88 -2.33
CA ASP A 27 15.75 5.04 -2.21
C ASP A 27 14.97 6.37 -2.34
N SER A 28 13.81 6.37 -2.99
CA SER A 28 12.97 7.56 -3.18
C SER A 28 12.15 7.97 -1.93
N GLN A 29 12.25 7.20 -0.84
CA GLN A 29 11.44 7.38 0.35
C GLN A 29 11.59 8.77 0.97
N ARG A 30 10.48 9.49 1.07
CA ARG A 30 10.40 10.75 1.83
C ARG A 30 9.34 10.65 2.93
N PRO A 31 9.53 11.30 4.09
CA PRO A 31 8.48 11.39 5.09
C PRO A 31 7.19 11.99 4.48
N PRO A 32 6.00 11.53 4.91
CA PRO A 32 4.74 12.08 4.43
C PRO A 32 4.56 13.52 4.90
N SER A 33 4.23 14.42 3.97
CA SER A 33 3.90 15.81 4.29
C SER A 33 2.54 15.92 4.99
N ASN A 34 2.27 17.08 5.59
CA ASN A 34 0.96 17.37 6.16
C ASN A 34 -0.16 17.26 5.10
N ASP A 35 0.08 17.73 3.88
CA ASP A 35 -0.92 17.67 2.80
C ASP A 35 -1.27 16.23 2.42
N VAL A 36 -0.28 15.33 2.37
CA VAL A 36 -0.51 13.89 2.14
C VAL A 36 -1.38 13.30 3.25
N ARG A 37 -1.09 13.64 4.51
CA ARG A 37 -1.86 13.18 5.68
C ARG A 37 -3.31 13.69 5.62
N GLN A 38 -3.50 14.98 5.35
CA GLN A 38 -4.83 15.58 5.25
C GLN A 38 -5.62 15.07 4.04
N ASN A 39 -4.96 14.84 2.90
CA ASN A 39 -5.60 14.25 1.72
C ASN A 39 -6.07 12.82 2.00
N PHE A 40 -5.26 12.02 2.69
CA PHE A 40 -5.69 10.68 3.13
C PHE A 40 -6.99 10.76 3.94
N ILE A 41 -7.00 11.58 4.99
CA ILE A 41 -8.15 11.75 5.88
C ILE A 41 -9.40 12.19 5.11
N ASN A 42 -9.25 13.22 4.27
CA ASN A 42 -10.39 13.88 3.65
C ASN A 42 -10.93 13.15 2.42
N ILE A 43 -10.09 12.42 1.69
CA ILE A 43 -10.44 11.79 0.43
C ILE A 43 -10.56 10.28 0.57
N VAL A 44 -9.54 9.63 1.15
CA VAL A 44 -9.48 8.16 1.18
C VAL A 44 -10.29 7.62 2.35
N PHE A 45 -9.92 8.00 3.58
CA PHE A 45 -10.52 7.45 4.79
C PHE A 45 -12.04 7.64 4.83
N LYS A 46 -12.51 8.88 4.62
CA LYS A 46 -13.95 9.20 4.59
C LYS A 46 -14.75 8.48 3.49
N ARG A 47 -14.10 7.99 2.43
CA ARG A 47 -14.77 7.22 1.37
C ARG A 47 -14.77 5.73 1.66
N THR A 48 -13.68 5.20 2.20
CA THR A 48 -13.50 3.78 2.49
C THR A 48 -14.25 3.36 3.77
N TYR A 49 -14.22 4.20 4.80
CA TYR A 49 -14.74 3.93 6.15
C TYR A 49 -15.89 4.88 6.47
N ARG A 50 -16.92 4.87 5.62
CA ARG A 50 -18.08 5.76 5.79
C ARG A 50 -19.20 5.10 6.61
N HIS A 51 -19.03 3.84 7.00
CA HIS A 51 -20.12 2.94 7.42
C HIS A 51 -19.73 1.87 8.46
N GLU A 52 -18.52 1.85 9.02
CA GLU A 52 -18.10 0.82 9.99
C GLU A 52 -18.27 1.30 11.44
N ALA A 53 -18.97 0.55 12.29
CA ALA A 53 -19.30 0.95 13.66
C ALA A 53 -18.11 0.90 14.67
N GLY A 54 -17.02 1.62 14.38
CA GLY A 54 -15.77 1.60 15.13
C GLY A 54 -15.09 2.97 15.25
N GLU A 55 -14.05 3.01 16.08
CA GLU A 55 -13.13 4.15 16.23
C GLU A 55 -11.72 3.67 15.88
N VAL A 56 -10.93 4.48 15.18
CA VAL A 56 -9.50 4.21 14.99
C VAL A 56 -8.78 4.39 16.32
N VAL A 57 -8.16 3.33 16.85
CA VAL A 57 -7.37 3.41 18.09
C VAL A 57 -5.90 3.70 17.82
N TRP A 58 -5.45 3.40 16.61
CA TRP A 58 -4.07 3.57 16.21
C TRP A 58 -3.96 3.64 14.69
N ALA A 59 -3.09 4.53 14.20
CA ALA A 59 -2.70 4.54 12.80
C ALA A 59 -1.22 4.89 12.61
N ARG A 60 -0.67 4.37 11.50
CA ARG A 60 0.63 4.79 10.97
C ARG A 60 0.55 5.01 9.47
N ILE A 61 1.35 5.95 8.98
CA ILE A 61 1.51 6.25 7.56
C ILE A 61 2.96 5.97 7.15
N SER A 62 3.18 5.35 6.00
CA SER A 62 4.52 5.09 5.49
C SER A 62 5.19 6.35 4.95
N SER A 63 6.46 6.25 4.61
CA SER A 63 7.10 7.12 3.63
C SER A 63 6.28 7.18 2.34
N VAL A 64 6.35 8.31 1.66
CA VAL A 64 5.94 8.47 0.26
C VAL A 64 7.08 7.97 -0.62
N VAL A 65 6.74 7.17 -1.63
CA VAL A 65 7.68 6.65 -2.63
C VAL A 65 7.26 7.07 -4.03
N LEU A 66 8.24 7.23 -4.92
CA LEU A 66 8.00 7.46 -6.35
C LEU A 66 7.90 6.09 -7.05
N LEU A 67 6.70 5.75 -7.53
CA LEU A 67 6.45 4.50 -8.26
C LEU A 67 6.76 4.61 -9.75
N ASP A 68 6.36 5.72 -10.37
CA ASP A 68 6.56 5.98 -11.80
C ASP A 68 7.16 7.39 -11.96
N PRO A 69 8.48 7.50 -12.23
CA PRO A 69 9.14 8.79 -12.43
C PRO A 69 8.63 9.55 -13.65
N GLU A 70 8.26 8.87 -14.73
CA GLU A 70 7.80 9.52 -15.97
C GLU A 70 6.42 10.15 -15.76
N LYS A 71 5.54 9.43 -15.07
CA LYS A 71 4.17 9.88 -14.79
C LYS A 71 4.03 10.63 -13.46
N GLN A 72 5.14 10.80 -12.72
CA GLN A 72 5.15 11.39 -11.38
C GLN A 72 4.11 10.75 -10.45
N ILE A 73 3.99 9.41 -10.50
CA ILE A 73 3.05 8.68 -9.64
C ILE A 73 3.77 8.32 -8.35
N TYR A 74 3.18 8.78 -7.26
CA TYR A 74 3.63 8.52 -5.91
C TYR A 74 2.70 7.53 -5.22
N ALA A 75 3.21 6.86 -4.20
CA ALA A 75 2.39 6.04 -3.33
C ALA A 75 2.84 6.10 -1.88
N TYR A 76 1.90 5.80 -1.00
CA TYR A 76 2.12 5.59 0.42
C TYR A 76 1.12 4.57 0.95
N CYS A 77 1.41 4.06 2.14
CA CYS A 77 0.60 3.09 2.83
C CYS A 77 0.09 3.64 4.15
N VAL A 78 -1.13 3.30 4.53
CA VAL A 78 -1.66 3.57 5.87
C VAL A 78 -2.05 2.25 6.53
N ARG A 79 -1.68 2.10 7.80
CA ARG A 79 -2.06 0.98 8.67
C ARG A 79 -3.03 1.51 9.70
N ILE A 80 -4.22 0.92 9.79
CA ILE A 80 -5.27 1.35 10.72
C ILE A 80 -5.67 0.16 11.61
N VAL A 81 -5.83 0.43 12.91
CA VAL A 81 -6.43 -0.51 13.87
C VAL A 81 -7.75 0.09 14.34
N PRO A 82 -8.90 -0.55 14.02
CA PRO A 82 -10.18 -0.19 14.59
C PRO A 82 -10.38 -0.80 15.98
N LYS A 83 -11.11 -0.11 16.87
CA LYS A 83 -11.46 -0.53 18.24
C LYS A 83 -12.32 -1.79 18.29
N ARG A 84 -13.20 -1.96 17.30
CA ARG A 84 -14.12 -3.10 17.15
C ARG A 84 -14.06 -3.59 15.71
N GLY A 85 -13.02 -4.35 15.41
CA GLY A 85 -12.83 -5.05 14.15
C GLY A 85 -11.84 -6.18 14.40
N TRP A 86 -12.23 -7.40 14.05
CA TRP A 86 -11.43 -8.59 14.26
C TRP A 86 -10.09 -8.48 13.53
N GLY A 87 -8.99 -8.56 14.30
CA GLY A 87 -7.74 -9.22 13.92
C GLY A 87 -6.83 -8.58 12.89
N ASP A 88 -7.37 -7.98 11.84
CA ASP A 88 -6.60 -7.64 10.65
C ASP A 88 -6.41 -6.13 10.55
N TRP A 89 -5.14 -5.74 10.64
CA TRP A 89 -4.65 -4.43 10.23
C TRP A 89 -5.24 -4.10 8.87
N ALA A 90 -6.00 -3.01 8.76
CA ALA A 90 -6.36 -2.52 7.44
C ALA A 90 -5.14 -1.81 6.86
N TYR A 91 -4.49 -2.45 5.89
CA TYR A 91 -3.45 -1.84 5.08
C TYR A 91 -4.11 -1.16 3.88
N LEU A 92 -3.86 0.13 3.70
CA LEU A 92 -4.36 0.87 2.55
C LEU A 92 -3.17 1.36 1.76
N GLY A 93 -2.97 0.80 0.57
CA GLY A 93 -2.06 1.36 -0.43
C GLY A 93 -2.77 2.48 -1.17
N VAL A 94 -2.19 3.67 -1.22
CA VAL A 94 -2.75 4.83 -1.91
C VAL A 94 -1.77 5.31 -2.97
N SER A 95 -2.25 5.47 -4.20
CA SER A 95 -1.50 6.11 -5.28
C SER A 95 -2.06 7.49 -5.58
N PHE A 96 -1.17 8.42 -5.91
CA PHE A 96 -1.53 9.80 -6.22
C PHE A 96 -0.53 10.45 -7.17
N THR A 97 -0.96 11.51 -7.85
CA THR A 97 -0.10 12.37 -8.68
C THR A 97 -0.58 13.81 -8.52
N GLU A 98 0.34 14.77 -8.44
CA GLU A 98 0.02 16.20 -8.33
C GLU A 98 -1.07 16.50 -7.25
N GLY A 99 -1.00 15.82 -6.11
CA GLY A 99 -1.97 15.94 -5.01
C GLY A 99 -3.34 15.27 -5.25
N LYS A 100 -3.60 14.72 -6.44
CA LYS A 100 -4.82 13.99 -6.78
C LYS A 100 -4.67 12.50 -6.50
N VAL A 101 -5.56 11.97 -5.66
CA VAL A 101 -5.65 10.52 -5.41
C VAL A 101 -6.11 9.81 -6.69
N LEU A 102 -5.33 8.83 -7.13
CA LEU A 102 -5.62 7.98 -8.28
C LEU A 102 -6.42 6.75 -7.85
N GLY A 103 -6.12 6.18 -6.68
CA GLY A 103 -6.84 5.05 -6.13
C GLY A 103 -6.34 4.65 -4.74
N ALA A 104 -7.11 3.80 -4.08
CA ALA A 104 -6.75 3.17 -2.83
C ALA A 104 -7.11 1.67 -2.87
N THR A 105 -6.20 0.83 -2.38
CA THR A 105 -6.35 -0.63 -2.36
C THR A 105 -6.28 -1.10 -0.92
N VAL A 106 -7.33 -1.80 -0.47
CA VAL A 106 -7.37 -2.48 0.83
C VAL A 106 -6.50 -3.72 0.77
N ASN A 107 -5.73 -3.97 1.82
CA ASN A 107 -4.77 -5.07 1.95
C ASN A 107 -3.74 -5.14 0.82
N ASP A 108 -3.20 -3.98 0.44
CA ASP A 108 -2.14 -3.91 -0.56
C ASP A 108 -0.84 -4.55 -0.06
N ASP A 109 -0.45 -5.68 -0.66
CA ASP A 109 0.75 -6.46 -0.30
C ASP A 109 2.03 -5.61 -0.28
N ARG A 110 2.11 -4.54 -1.10
CA ARG A 110 3.26 -3.65 -1.12
C ARG A 110 3.47 -2.91 0.20
N CYS A 111 2.41 -2.76 1.00
CA CYS A 111 2.46 -2.16 2.34
C CYS A 111 3.10 -3.08 3.40
N HIS A 112 3.42 -4.32 3.06
CA HIS A 112 4.17 -5.23 3.91
C HIS A 112 5.69 -5.19 3.66
N ASP A 113 6.16 -4.40 2.67
CA ASP A 113 7.60 -4.26 2.42
C ASP A 113 8.31 -3.70 3.67
N LYS A 114 9.26 -4.48 4.20
CA LYS A 114 9.99 -4.18 5.44
C LYS A 114 10.88 -2.94 5.31
N ARG A 115 11.19 -2.50 4.09
CA ARG A 115 12.01 -1.30 3.83
C ARG A 115 11.19 -0.01 3.93
N LEU A 116 9.86 -0.08 3.89
CA LEU A 116 9.00 1.09 4.07
C LEU A 116 9.08 1.58 5.52
N ARG A 117 9.52 2.82 5.70
CA ARG A 117 9.51 3.46 7.03
C ARG A 117 8.09 3.92 7.36
N TYR A 118 7.64 3.67 8.58
CA TYR A 118 6.33 4.10 9.06
C TYR A 118 6.45 5.15 10.16
N TYR A 119 5.61 6.17 10.07
CA TYR A 119 5.53 7.30 10.99
C TYR A 119 4.20 7.26 11.76
N PRO A 120 4.16 7.73 13.02
CA PRO A 120 2.91 7.89 13.75
C PRO A 120 1.91 8.76 12.99
N PHE A 121 0.63 8.35 13.01
CA PHE A 121 -0.47 9.10 12.39
C PHE A 121 -1.58 9.41 13.42
N PRO A 122 -1.28 10.16 14.50
CA PRO A 122 -2.21 10.41 15.60
C PRO A 122 -3.47 11.18 15.21
N GLU A 123 -3.47 11.94 14.11
CA GLU A 123 -4.62 12.67 13.58
C GLU A 123 -5.80 11.75 13.26
N MET A 124 -5.53 10.45 13.05
CA MET A 124 -6.53 9.43 12.84
C MET A 124 -7.18 8.93 14.12
N ASN A 125 -6.53 9.08 15.28
CA ASN A 125 -7.01 8.46 16.52
C ASN A 125 -8.37 9.05 16.94
N GLY A 126 -9.31 8.18 17.30
CA GLY A 126 -10.68 8.54 17.64
C GLY A 126 -11.57 8.87 16.45
N MET A 127 -11.04 8.85 15.21
CA MET A 127 -11.88 8.99 14.02
C MET A 127 -12.83 7.79 13.91
N LYS A 128 -14.09 8.08 13.58
CA LYS A 128 -15.09 7.04 13.32
C LYS A 128 -14.85 6.41 11.96
N THR A 129 -14.85 5.08 11.92
CA THR A 129 -14.81 4.30 10.69
C THR A 129 -16.21 4.12 10.09
#